data_AF-A0A1Q7C1S2-F1
#
_entry.id   AF-A0A1Q7C1S2-F1
#
_cell.length_a   1.000
_cell.length_b   1.000
_cell.length_c   1.000
_cell.angle_alpha   90.00
_cell.angle_beta   90.00
_cell.angle_gamma   90.00
#
_symmetry.space_group_name_H-M   'P 1'
#
loop_
_entity.id
_entity.type
_entity.pdbx_description
1 polymer ?
#
loop_
_entity_poly.entity_id
_entity_poly.type
_entity_poly.pdbx_seq_one_letter_code
_entity_poly.pdbx_strand_id
1 'polypeptide(L)'
;MSIRGRGPVGSAARTAMVLSRFGPTASAMARRLDRYAAIASDFGIQPTWPTTACVLARHPDLVRRLAERGAEIAVHGLVHGDHKALDRDAQWDAIGRAVDIFERDGIRPTGFRGPYLRYNAATLEVLRALGLRYHSSQAVAFPLRDSDPDPGRVQSYELALDLYSARDANRVSVIPRLQDGLVDIPVAVPDDEILVERLRFDEGARISQWLHMLDVTYDRGALFPLQLHPERIDELGEALRATLAEARRRRPSVFMARLDEIASWWLRRSAFVLDVGRSDDRRYRVRLLSRRSPPAVRGFLTEEGFPVEVSDDREAYGAYVDADCDRWSEVDVLQAIDQGPGPLARIWRWPEGARSALAVTGDIDALTLRDFVTRSWETRGYRMGGGIDHEPTII
;
A
#
# COMPACT_ATOMS: atom_id res chain seq x y z
N MET A 1 15.44 -4.96 -14.97
CA MET A 1 16.52 -4.22 -15.68
C MET A 1 16.08 -4.08 -17.13
N SER A 2 15.96 -2.86 -17.66
CA SER A 2 15.91 -2.64 -19.11
C SER A 2 16.66 -1.35 -19.42
N ILE A 3 17.82 -1.51 -20.05
CA ILE A 3 18.80 -0.49 -20.42
C ILE A 3 18.45 0.02 -21.84
N ARG A 4 17.19 0.30 -22.12
CA ARG A 4 16.80 0.84 -23.43
C ARG A 4 16.05 2.14 -23.24
N GLY A 5 16.81 3.24 -23.15
CA GLY A 5 16.25 4.56 -23.39
C GLY A 5 16.99 5.78 -22.82
N ARG A 6 18.17 5.69 -22.18
CA ARG A 6 18.75 6.87 -21.49
C ARG A 6 20.27 6.97 -21.63
N GLY A 7 20.74 8.17 -21.95
CA GLY A 7 22.17 8.46 -22.17
C GLY A 7 23.05 8.18 -20.93
N PRO A 8 24.34 7.86 -21.13
CA PRO A 8 25.24 7.31 -20.12
C PRO A 8 25.49 8.23 -18.90
N VAL A 9 25.42 9.55 -19.08
CA VAL A 9 25.72 10.54 -18.02
C VAL A 9 24.62 10.60 -16.94
N GLY A 10 23.35 10.51 -17.34
CA GLY A 10 22.22 10.57 -16.40
C GLY A 10 22.07 9.32 -15.53
N SER A 11 22.55 8.16 -16.01
CA SER A 11 22.54 6.91 -15.25
C SER A 11 23.62 6.89 -14.17
N ALA A 12 24.82 7.38 -14.46
CA ALA A 12 25.94 7.37 -13.53
C ALA A 12 25.72 8.31 -12.33
N ALA A 13 25.23 9.53 -12.58
CA ALA A 13 24.92 10.50 -11.52
C ALA A 13 23.83 9.99 -10.57
N ARG A 14 22.79 9.32 -11.11
CA ARG A 14 21.74 8.69 -10.30
C ARG A 14 22.30 7.54 -9.45
N THR A 15 23.11 6.67 -10.02
CA THR A 15 23.75 5.59 -9.27
C THR A 15 24.64 6.12 -8.14
N ALA A 16 25.44 7.16 -8.39
CA ALA A 16 26.26 7.79 -7.35
C ALA A 16 25.41 8.40 -6.22
N MET A 17 24.31 9.08 -6.55
CA MET A 17 23.37 9.65 -5.59
C MET A 17 22.66 8.58 -4.73
N VAL A 18 22.29 7.44 -5.32
CA VAL A 18 21.68 6.35 -4.54
C VAL A 18 22.70 5.70 -3.60
N LEU A 19 23.93 5.48 -4.07
CA LEU A 19 25.00 4.89 -3.25
C LEU A 19 25.41 5.79 -2.08
N SER A 20 25.38 7.13 -2.24
CA SER A 20 25.73 8.06 -1.17
C SER A 20 24.77 8.04 0.02
N ARG A 21 23.57 7.46 -0.16
CA ARG A 21 22.61 7.28 0.93
C ARG A 21 23.01 6.18 1.90
N PHE A 22 23.89 5.26 1.50
CA PHE A 22 24.32 4.13 2.33
C PHE A 22 25.76 4.28 2.82
N GLY A 23 25.97 3.93 4.09
CA GLY A 23 27.29 3.93 4.71
C GLY A 23 27.97 2.55 4.67
N PRO A 24 29.25 2.46 5.08
CA PRO A 24 29.95 1.18 5.24
C PRO A 24 29.36 0.33 6.37
N THR A 25 28.69 0.96 7.35
CA THR A 25 27.99 0.30 8.46
C THR A 25 26.52 0.69 8.49
N ALA A 26 25.71 -0.07 9.23
CA ALA A 26 24.28 0.20 9.40
C ALA A 26 23.99 1.43 10.28
N SER A 27 25.00 2.05 10.91
CA SER A 27 24.79 3.11 11.91
C SER A 27 24.13 4.36 11.34
N ALA A 28 24.43 4.73 10.09
CA ALA A 28 23.77 5.86 9.44
C ALA A 28 22.29 5.59 9.20
N MET A 29 21.95 4.39 8.71
CA MET A 29 20.57 3.98 8.51
C MET A 29 19.81 3.83 9.84
N ALA A 30 20.45 3.29 10.87
CA ALA A 30 19.88 3.20 12.21
C ALA A 30 19.43 4.58 12.73
N ARG A 31 20.27 5.62 12.59
CA ARG A 31 19.90 7.00 12.97
C ARG A 31 18.73 7.55 12.17
N ARG A 32 18.64 7.21 10.88
CA ARG A 32 17.52 7.61 10.02
C ARG A 32 16.22 6.92 10.41
N LEU A 33 16.26 5.62 10.68
CA LEU A 33 15.15 4.85 11.23
C LEU A 33 14.70 5.43 12.59
N ASP A 34 15.64 5.76 13.48
CA ASP A 34 15.34 6.39 14.76
C ASP A 34 14.66 7.77 14.57
N ARG A 35 15.17 8.59 13.64
CA ARG A 35 14.56 9.89 13.30
C ARG A 35 13.14 9.74 12.76
N TYR A 36 12.93 8.79 11.85
CA TYR A 36 11.61 8.49 11.31
C TYR A 36 10.66 8.09 12.45
N ALA A 37 11.04 7.06 13.22
CA ALA A 37 10.22 6.54 14.31
C ALA A 37 9.90 7.61 15.35
N ALA A 38 10.85 8.51 15.66
CA ALA A 38 10.61 9.65 16.54
C ALA A 38 9.53 10.59 15.99
N ILE A 39 9.62 10.99 14.71
CA ILE A 39 8.59 11.82 14.07
C ILE A 39 7.23 11.14 14.11
N ALA A 40 7.14 9.85 13.75
CA ALA A 40 5.89 9.10 13.78
C ALA A 40 5.30 9.02 15.21
N SER A 41 6.16 8.73 16.19
CA SER A 41 5.78 8.60 17.60
C SER A 41 5.31 9.91 18.22
N ASP A 42 5.85 11.07 17.82
CA ASP A 42 5.37 12.39 18.25
C ASP A 42 3.86 12.56 17.96
N PHE A 43 3.37 11.88 16.93
CA PHE A 43 1.96 11.87 16.54
C PHE A 43 1.27 10.54 16.85
N GLY A 44 1.81 9.72 17.76
CA GLY A 44 1.16 8.53 18.30
C GLY A 44 0.86 7.42 17.27
N ILE A 45 1.67 7.30 16.23
CA ILE A 45 1.63 6.20 15.26
C ILE A 45 2.99 5.50 15.21
N GLN A 46 2.98 4.17 15.05
CA GLN A 46 4.19 3.40 14.74
C GLN A 46 4.22 3.05 13.25
N PRO A 47 5.39 3.01 12.60
CA PRO A 47 5.47 2.61 11.19
C PRO A 47 5.35 1.10 10.97
N THR A 48 5.00 0.73 9.74
CA THR A 48 5.21 -0.62 9.21
C THR A 48 6.45 -0.64 8.32
N TRP A 49 7.35 -1.60 8.55
CA TRP A 49 8.59 -1.80 7.81
C TRP A 49 8.57 -3.11 7.02
N PRO A 50 8.12 -3.12 5.75
CA PRO A 50 8.37 -4.25 4.87
C PRO A 50 9.89 -4.45 4.72
N THR A 51 10.39 -5.58 5.20
CA THR A 51 11.81 -5.86 5.30
C THR A 51 12.16 -7.10 4.49
N THR A 52 13.24 -7.04 3.70
CA THR A 52 13.73 -8.24 3.00
C THR A 52 14.35 -9.21 4.01
N ALA A 53 14.09 -10.51 3.87
CA ALA A 53 14.58 -11.49 4.84
C ALA A 53 16.12 -11.58 4.86
N CYS A 54 16.81 -11.34 3.75
CA CYS A 54 18.27 -11.29 3.73
C CYS A 54 18.83 -10.12 4.56
N VAL A 55 18.15 -8.97 4.60
CA VAL A 55 18.55 -7.84 5.46
C VAL A 55 18.27 -8.14 6.92
N LEU A 56 17.13 -8.75 7.24
CA LEU A 56 16.84 -9.22 8.59
C LEU A 56 17.93 -10.18 9.08
N ALA A 57 18.26 -11.20 8.29
CA ALA A 57 19.26 -12.19 8.67
C ALA A 57 20.67 -11.62 8.89
N ARG A 58 21.05 -10.56 8.15
CA ARG A 58 22.34 -9.86 8.33
C ARG A 58 22.35 -8.89 9.50
N HIS A 59 21.21 -8.32 9.85
CA HIS A 59 21.10 -7.28 10.87
C HIS A 59 19.95 -7.57 11.88
N PRO A 60 19.89 -8.77 12.48
CA PRO A 60 18.72 -9.21 13.24
C PRO A 60 18.48 -8.33 14.46
N ASP A 61 19.54 -7.91 15.15
CA ASP A 61 19.43 -7.04 16.32
C ASP A 61 18.80 -5.68 15.99
N LEU A 62 19.08 -5.12 14.81
CA LEU A 62 18.51 -3.84 14.42
C LEU A 62 17.01 -3.98 14.14
N VAL A 63 16.62 -4.99 13.38
CA VAL A 63 15.21 -5.20 13.02
C VAL A 63 14.38 -5.62 14.23
N ARG A 64 14.90 -6.49 15.10
CA ARG A 64 14.24 -6.86 16.38
C ARG A 64 14.01 -5.64 17.26
N ARG A 65 14.97 -4.71 17.37
CA ARG A 65 14.78 -3.46 18.12
C ARG A 65 13.66 -2.59 17.57
N LEU A 66 13.42 -2.59 16.25
CA LEU A 66 12.29 -1.88 15.66
C LEU A 66 10.96 -2.54 16.08
N ALA A 67 10.89 -3.87 16.01
CA ALA A 67 9.73 -4.64 16.44
C ALA A 67 9.43 -4.46 17.94
N GLU A 68 10.45 -4.53 18.80
CA GLU A 68 10.36 -4.32 20.25
C GLU A 68 9.85 -2.91 20.62
N ARG A 69 10.08 -1.91 19.76
CA ARG A 69 9.55 -0.55 19.90
C ARG A 69 8.12 -0.40 19.37
N GLY A 70 7.49 -1.49 18.93
CA GLY A 70 6.11 -1.53 18.48
C GLY A 70 5.91 -1.22 16.99
N ALA A 71 6.98 -1.12 16.19
CA ALA A 71 6.84 -1.10 14.75
C ALA A 71 6.42 -2.48 14.22
N GLU A 72 5.63 -2.51 13.15
CA GLU A 72 5.35 -3.77 12.46
C GLU A 72 6.49 -4.09 11.51
N ILE A 73 6.92 -5.35 11.45
CA ILE A 73 7.86 -5.83 10.42
C ILE A 73 7.11 -6.79 9.50
N ALA A 74 6.96 -6.40 8.23
CA ALA A 74 6.29 -7.18 7.20
C ALA A 74 7.29 -7.83 6.24
N VAL A 75 6.91 -8.90 5.54
CA VAL A 75 7.80 -9.56 4.58
C VAL A 75 7.91 -8.72 3.31
N HIS A 76 9.13 -8.46 2.84
CA HIS A 76 9.40 -7.81 1.55
C HIS A 76 10.13 -8.72 0.56
N GLY A 77 9.86 -10.02 0.65
CA GLY A 77 10.55 -11.08 -0.09
C GLY A 77 11.82 -11.57 0.60
N LEU A 78 12.35 -12.71 0.12
CA LEU A 78 13.64 -13.23 0.60
C LEU A 78 14.78 -12.25 0.28
N VAL A 79 14.73 -11.72 -0.93
CA VAL A 79 15.58 -10.66 -1.47
C VAL A 79 14.67 -9.68 -2.21
N HIS A 80 15.20 -8.51 -2.61
CA HIS A 80 14.44 -7.51 -3.37
C HIS A 80 14.23 -7.93 -4.86
N GLY A 81 13.63 -9.11 -5.08
CA GLY A 81 13.36 -9.71 -6.40
C GLY A 81 11.93 -9.50 -6.89
N ASP A 82 11.76 -9.39 -8.21
CA ASP A 82 10.45 -9.16 -8.85
C ASP A 82 9.57 -10.41 -8.82
N HIS A 83 8.65 -10.49 -7.86
CA HIS A 83 7.78 -11.65 -7.68
C HIS A 83 6.77 -11.82 -8.83
N LYS A 84 6.44 -10.74 -9.55
CA LYS A 84 5.58 -10.83 -10.74
C LYS A 84 6.19 -11.69 -11.85
N ALA A 85 7.52 -11.80 -11.89
CA ALA A 85 8.26 -12.60 -12.87
C ALA A 85 8.42 -14.08 -12.48
N LEU A 86 8.06 -14.47 -11.26
CA LEU A 86 8.17 -15.84 -10.77
C LEU A 86 6.86 -16.61 -10.92
N ASP A 87 6.98 -17.91 -11.18
CA ASP A 87 5.86 -18.84 -11.07
C ASP A 87 5.48 -19.14 -9.62
N ARG A 88 4.47 -19.99 -9.44
CA ARG A 88 3.93 -20.32 -8.12
C ARG A 88 4.92 -21.06 -7.22
N ASP A 89 5.64 -22.05 -7.76
CA ASP A 89 6.52 -22.89 -6.94
C ASP A 89 7.78 -22.13 -6.53
N ALA A 90 8.33 -21.30 -7.42
CA ALA A 90 9.42 -20.39 -7.08
C ALA A 90 8.99 -19.34 -6.04
N GLN A 91 7.77 -18.83 -6.10
CA GLN A 91 7.25 -17.93 -5.08
C GLN A 91 6.97 -18.64 -3.75
N TRP A 92 6.50 -19.89 -3.78
CA TRP A 92 6.34 -20.71 -2.58
C TRP A 92 7.67 -20.89 -1.85
N ASP A 93 8.73 -21.28 -2.56
CA ASP A 93 10.08 -21.39 -1.97
C ASP A 93 10.57 -20.03 -1.44
N ALA A 94 10.52 -18.99 -2.27
CA ALA A 94 11.05 -17.68 -1.92
C ALA A 94 10.34 -17.04 -0.71
N ILE A 95 9.00 -17.01 -0.72
CA ILE A 95 8.22 -16.38 0.34
C ILE A 95 8.22 -17.28 1.58
N GLY A 96 8.13 -18.61 1.42
CA GLY A 96 8.21 -19.57 2.52
C GLY A 96 9.52 -19.43 3.30
N ARG A 97 10.66 -19.41 2.60
CA ARG A 97 11.98 -19.17 3.23
C ARG A 97 12.09 -17.80 3.90
N ALA A 98 11.49 -16.78 3.31
CA ALA A 98 11.46 -15.46 3.93
C ALA A 98 10.69 -15.47 5.26
N VAL A 99 9.52 -16.12 5.30
CA VAL A 99 8.72 -16.31 6.52
C VAL A 99 9.49 -17.12 7.56
N ASP A 100 10.15 -18.22 7.17
CA ASP A 100 10.97 -19.03 8.06
C ASP A 100 12.08 -18.24 8.75
N ILE A 101 12.77 -17.36 8.01
CA ILE A 101 13.83 -16.49 8.57
C ILE A 101 13.24 -15.53 9.60
N PHE A 102 12.11 -14.91 9.28
CA PHE A 102 11.42 -14.01 10.21
C PHE A 102 11.04 -14.74 11.51
N GLU A 103 10.44 -15.93 11.41
CA GLU A 103 10.03 -16.71 12.58
C GLU A 103 11.22 -17.17 13.43
N ARG A 104 12.34 -17.56 12.81
CA ARG A 104 13.59 -17.91 13.51
C ARG A 104 14.16 -16.74 14.31
N ASP A 105 13.99 -15.51 13.81
CA ASP A 105 14.41 -14.28 14.49
C ASP A 105 13.35 -13.75 15.48
N GLY A 106 12.31 -14.54 15.77
CA GLY A 106 11.28 -14.23 16.75
C GLY A 106 10.25 -13.20 16.28
N ILE A 107 10.21 -12.91 14.98
CA ILE A 107 9.28 -11.97 14.37
C ILE A 107 8.23 -12.79 13.61
N ARG A 108 6.97 -12.73 14.03
CA ARG A 108 5.88 -13.37 13.28
C ARG A 108 5.28 -12.38 12.29
N PRO A 109 5.61 -12.45 10.98
CA PRO A 109 5.09 -11.50 10.02
C PRO A 109 3.61 -11.76 9.78
N THR A 110 2.85 -10.69 9.55
CA THR A 110 1.43 -10.82 9.20
C THR A 110 1.06 -10.23 7.86
N GLY A 111 2.01 -9.56 7.21
CA GLY A 111 1.83 -8.88 5.94
C GLY A 111 2.98 -9.09 4.97
N PHE A 112 2.73 -8.74 3.72
CA PHE A 112 3.70 -8.80 2.64
C PHE A 112 3.65 -7.54 1.76
N ARG A 113 4.81 -7.06 1.30
CA ARG A 113 4.90 -6.10 0.18
C ARG A 113 5.80 -6.68 -0.88
N GLY A 114 5.32 -6.77 -2.11
CA GLY A 114 6.14 -7.18 -3.24
C GLY A 114 7.22 -6.13 -3.54
N PRO A 115 8.49 -6.53 -3.69
CA PRO A 115 9.52 -5.65 -4.25
C PRO A 115 9.05 -4.99 -5.55
N TYR A 116 9.40 -3.71 -5.71
CA TYR A 116 8.93 -2.88 -6.83
C TYR A 116 7.41 -2.73 -6.92
N LEU A 117 6.66 -2.99 -5.84
CA LEU A 117 5.18 -3.01 -5.82
C LEU A 117 4.59 -3.98 -6.84
N ARG A 118 5.31 -5.06 -7.15
CA ARG A 118 4.94 -6.01 -8.20
C ARG A 118 4.62 -7.38 -7.62
N TYR A 119 3.50 -7.94 -8.08
CA TYR A 119 2.95 -9.22 -7.68
C TYR A 119 2.15 -9.83 -8.84
N ASN A 120 1.77 -11.10 -8.72
CA ASN A 120 0.86 -11.78 -9.64
C ASN A 120 -0.15 -12.66 -8.86
N ALA A 121 -1.01 -13.38 -9.58
CA ALA A 121 -2.02 -14.25 -8.95
C ALA A 121 -1.40 -15.34 -8.07
N ALA A 122 -0.25 -15.89 -8.48
CA ALA A 122 0.47 -16.89 -7.71
C ALA A 122 0.99 -16.31 -6.39
N THR A 123 1.41 -15.04 -6.37
CA THR A 123 1.74 -14.33 -5.12
C THR A 123 0.56 -14.41 -4.16
N LEU A 124 -0.64 -14.01 -4.58
CA LEU A 124 -1.82 -13.99 -3.72
C LEU A 124 -2.22 -15.38 -3.21
N GLU A 125 -2.03 -16.42 -4.01
CA GLU A 125 -2.25 -17.80 -3.58
C GLU A 125 -1.25 -18.25 -2.50
N VAL A 126 0.04 -18.02 -2.74
CA VAL A 126 1.11 -18.37 -1.80
C VAL A 126 0.95 -17.63 -0.48
N LEU A 127 0.68 -16.33 -0.50
CA LEU A 127 0.49 -15.53 0.71
C LEU A 127 -0.65 -16.06 1.59
N ARG A 128 -1.77 -16.46 0.98
CA ARG A 128 -2.91 -17.08 1.68
C ARG A 128 -2.54 -18.43 2.28
N ALA A 129 -1.89 -19.27 1.50
CA ALA A 129 -1.51 -20.61 1.93
C ALA A 129 -0.45 -20.59 3.05
N LEU A 130 0.39 -19.55 3.11
CA LEU A 130 1.31 -19.28 4.23
C LEU A 130 0.65 -18.56 5.42
N GLY A 131 -0.64 -18.24 5.34
CA GLY A 131 -1.40 -17.63 6.45
C GLY A 131 -1.13 -16.15 6.70
N LEU A 132 -0.55 -15.42 5.73
CA LEU A 132 -0.41 -13.97 5.82
C LEU A 132 -1.80 -13.31 5.69
N ARG A 133 -2.02 -12.25 6.46
CA ARG A 133 -3.34 -11.59 6.58
C ARG A 133 -3.57 -10.54 5.51
N TYR A 134 -2.50 -9.93 5.00
CA TYR A 134 -2.60 -8.88 4.01
C TYR A 134 -1.39 -8.83 3.07
N HIS A 135 -1.58 -8.19 1.93
CA HIS A 135 -0.48 -7.67 1.12
C HIS A 135 -0.68 -6.17 0.88
N SER A 136 0.42 -5.44 0.68
CA SER A 136 0.37 -4.02 0.35
C SER A 136 1.29 -3.73 -0.84
N SER A 137 0.79 -4.01 -2.04
CA SER A 137 1.59 -3.93 -3.28
C SER A 137 0.88 -3.26 -4.44
N GLN A 138 -0.46 -3.15 -4.43
CA GLN A 138 -1.16 -2.45 -5.50
C GLN A 138 -0.96 -0.94 -5.39
N ALA A 139 -0.18 -0.37 -6.31
CA ALA A 139 0.01 1.08 -6.37
C ALA A 139 -1.27 1.79 -6.84
N VAL A 140 -1.53 2.96 -6.26
CA VAL A 140 -2.62 3.86 -6.60
C VAL A 140 -2.07 5.28 -6.77
N ALA A 141 -2.21 5.82 -7.97
CA ALA A 141 -1.71 7.13 -8.38
C ALA A 141 -2.69 8.23 -8.01
N PHE A 142 -2.26 9.10 -7.11
CA PHE A 142 -2.98 10.30 -6.70
C PHE A 142 -2.73 11.43 -7.69
N PRO A 143 -3.69 12.35 -7.83
CA PRO A 143 -3.49 13.56 -8.62
C PRO A 143 -2.32 14.38 -8.05
N LEU A 144 -1.51 14.94 -8.96
CA LEU A 144 -0.52 15.94 -8.58
C LEU A 144 -1.23 17.24 -8.22
N ARG A 145 -0.80 17.87 -7.12
CA ARG A 145 -1.35 19.13 -6.63
C ARG A 145 -1.08 20.29 -7.58
N ASP A 146 0.12 20.28 -8.16
CA ASP A 146 0.58 21.22 -9.18
C ASP A 146 0.94 20.42 -10.44
N SER A 147 0.63 20.98 -11.61
CA SER A 147 1.05 20.37 -12.88
C SER A 147 2.48 20.79 -13.18
N ASP A 148 3.37 19.82 -13.42
CA ASP A 148 4.76 20.09 -13.82
C ASP A 148 4.80 20.44 -15.32
N PRO A 149 5.30 21.63 -15.71
CA PRO A 149 5.45 21.98 -17.12
C PRO A 149 6.65 21.32 -17.81
N ASP A 150 7.56 20.63 -17.10
CA ASP A 150 8.70 19.95 -17.71
C ASP A 150 8.33 18.59 -18.33
N PRO A 151 8.39 18.43 -19.67
CA PRO A 151 7.97 17.20 -20.33
C PRO A 151 8.82 15.97 -19.96
N GLY A 152 10.09 16.16 -19.58
CA GLY A 152 11.00 15.08 -19.21
C GLY A 152 10.64 14.45 -17.86
N ARG A 153 10.19 15.27 -16.90
CA ARG A 153 9.70 14.81 -15.60
C ARG A 153 8.36 14.10 -15.72
N VAL A 154 7.43 14.63 -16.54
CA VAL A 154 6.15 13.97 -16.85
C VAL A 154 6.38 12.57 -17.42
N GLN A 155 7.22 12.45 -18.45
CA GLN A 155 7.54 11.13 -19.02
C GLN A 155 8.20 10.18 -17.99
N SER A 156 9.09 10.68 -17.13
CA SER A 156 9.73 9.85 -16.11
C SER A 156 8.74 9.39 -15.03
N TYR A 157 7.72 10.20 -14.73
CA TYR A 157 6.63 9.87 -13.81
C TYR A 157 5.68 8.83 -14.42
N GLU A 158 5.25 9.01 -15.67
CA GLU A 158 4.40 8.04 -16.40
C GLU A 158 5.05 6.65 -16.45
N LEU A 159 6.35 6.58 -16.77
CA LEU A 159 7.10 5.32 -16.74
C LEU A 159 7.15 4.66 -15.35
N ALA A 160 7.03 5.44 -14.27
CA ALA A 160 6.93 4.89 -12.91
C ALA A 160 5.55 4.26 -12.69
N LEU A 161 4.49 4.95 -13.10
CA LEU A 161 3.11 4.47 -12.99
C LEU A 161 2.91 3.16 -13.75
N ASP A 162 3.45 3.07 -14.97
CA ASP A 162 3.41 1.85 -15.78
C ASP A 162 4.14 0.68 -15.11
N LEU A 163 5.34 0.95 -14.57
CA LEU A 163 6.14 -0.06 -13.88
C LEU A 163 5.40 -0.66 -12.68
N TYR A 164 4.73 0.18 -11.91
CA TYR A 164 3.95 -0.20 -10.73
C TYR A 164 2.55 -0.71 -11.08
N SER A 165 2.16 -0.68 -12.35
CA SER A 165 0.78 -1.01 -12.77
C SER A 165 -0.24 -0.21 -11.94
N ALA A 166 0.05 1.08 -11.73
CA ALA A 166 -0.69 1.93 -10.81
C ALA A 166 -2.12 2.17 -11.29
N ARG A 167 -3.08 2.11 -10.36
CA ARG A 167 -4.48 2.46 -10.62
C ARG A 167 -4.69 3.95 -10.37
N ASP A 168 -5.55 4.60 -11.15
CA ASP A 168 -5.86 6.02 -10.95
C ASP A 168 -6.79 6.22 -9.74
N ALA A 169 -6.34 7.00 -8.75
CA ALA A 169 -7.11 7.32 -7.55
C ALA A 169 -8.44 8.03 -7.86
N ASN A 170 -8.59 8.67 -9.03
CA ASN A 170 -9.85 9.27 -9.47
C ASN A 170 -10.88 8.26 -9.97
N ARG A 171 -10.48 7.00 -10.16
CA ARG A 171 -11.34 5.94 -10.71
C ARG A 171 -11.62 4.81 -9.74
N VAL A 172 -10.83 4.70 -8.67
CA VAL A 172 -10.95 3.63 -7.66
C VAL A 172 -11.09 4.21 -6.25
N SER A 173 -11.79 3.50 -5.38
CA SER A 173 -11.75 3.75 -3.94
C SER A 173 -10.40 3.32 -3.38
N VAL A 174 -9.67 4.24 -2.76
CA VAL A 174 -8.38 3.94 -2.12
C VAL A 174 -8.61 3.39 -0.71
N ILE A 175 -9.17 2.19 -0.62
CA ILE A 175 -9.44 1.48 0.63
C ILE A 175 -8.88 0.05 0.54
N PRO A 176 -8.69 -0.63 1.68
CA PRO A 176 -8.36 -2.05 1.63
C PRO A 176 -9.47 -2.86 0.95
N ARG A 177 -9.09 -3.98 0.34
CA ARG A 177 -10.03 -4.96 -0.25
C ARG A 177 -9.84 -6.32 0.38
N LEU A 178 -10.88 -7.14 0.42
CA LEU A 178 -10.79 -8.49 0.95
C LEU A 178 -11.04 -9.49 -0.18
N GLN A 179 -10.00 -10.24 -0.55
CA GLN A 179 -10.08 -11.30 -1.54
C GLN A 179 -9.65 -12.63 -0.92
N ASP A 180 -10.58 -13.59 -0.86
CA ASP A 180 -10.34 -14.95 -0.37
C ASP A 180 -9.61 -15.00 1.00
N GLY A 181 -9.98 -14.09 1.92
CA GLY A 181 -9.39 -14.01 3.26
C GLY A 181 -8.09 -13.20 3.35
N LEU A 182 -7.54 -12.72 2.24
CA LEU A 182 -6.36 -11.84 2.19
C LEU A 182 -6.79 -10.39 1.96
N VAL A 183 -6.29 -9.47 2.80
CA VAL A 183 -6.54 -8.04 2.63
C VAL A 183 -5.52 -7.43 1.65
N ASP A 184 -5.98 -6.79 0.57
CA ASP A 184 -5.14 -5.93 -0.29
C ASP A 184 -5.19 -4.51 0.26
N ILE A 185 -4.07 -3.99 0.77
CA ILE A 185 -3.95 -2.61 1.23
C ILE A 185 -3.19 -1.81 0.17
N PRO A 186 -3.81 -0.80 -0.48
CA PRO A 186 -3.15 -0.06 -1.56
C PRO A 186 -1.89 0.67 -1.08
N VAL A 187 -1.05 1.08 -2.02
CA VAL A 187 0.14 1.91 -1.80
C VAL A 187 -0.01 3.22 -2.55
N ALA A 188 0.23 4.36 -1.90
CA ALA A 188 0.04 5.66 -2.52
C ALA A 188 1.27 6.08 -3.32
N VAL A 189 1.05 6.48 -4.58
CA VAL A 189 2.04 7.20 -5.38
C VAL A 189 1.45 8.55 -5.82
N PRO A 190 2.24 9.64 -5.96
CA PRO A 190 3.71 9.68 -5.89
C PRO A 190 4.25 9.40 -4.48
N ASP A 191 5.17 8.44 -4.39
CA ASP A 191 5.91 8.08 -3.17
C ASP A 191 7.16 8.96 -3.02
N ASP A 192 7.96 8.71 -2.00
CA ASP A 192 9.20 9.44 -1.74
C ASP A 192 10.20 9.45 -2.92
N GLU A 193 10.40 8.33 -3.61
CA GLU A 193 11.29 8.25 -4.78
C GLU A 193 10.77 9.11 -5.94
N ILE A 194 9.47 9.00 -6.24
CA ILE A 194 8.85 9.79 -7.31
C ILE A 194 8.99 11.29 -7.01
N LEU A 195 8.69 11.70 -5.77
CA LEU A 195 8.76 13.11 -5.38
C LEU A 195 10.18 13.67 -5.45
N VAL A 196 11.17 12.93 -4.96
CA VAL A 196 12.56 13.41 -4.84
C VAL A 196 13.33 13.27 -6.15
N GLU A 197 13.22 12.14 -6.85
CA GLU A 197 14.11 11.81 -7.96
C GLU A 197 13.50 12.04 -9.34
N ARG A 198 12.19 11.80 -9.48
CA ARG A 198 11.50 11.87 -10.77
C ARG A 198 10.92 13.25 -11.01
N LEU A 199 10.06 13.69 -10.10
CA LEU A 199 9.43 15.00 -10.15
C LEU A 199 10.37 16.10 -9.64
N ARG A 200 11.33 15.74 -8.77
CA ARG A 200 12.32 16.66 -8.20
C ARG A 200 11.67 17.87 -7.54
N PHE A 201 10.59 17.61 -6.80
CA PHE A 201 9.90 18.65 -6.05
C PHE A 201 10.83 19.19 -4.97
N ASP A 202 10.81 20.51 -4.80
CA ASP A 202 11.46 21.15 -3.65
C ASP A 202 10.73 20.81 -2.35
N GLU A 203 11.22 21.29 -1.20
CA GLU A 203 10.60 21.00 0.10
C GLU A 203 9.13 21.47 0.18
N GLY A 204 8.83 22.67 -0.32
CA GLY A 204 7.48 23.21 -0.29
C GLY A 204 6.50 22.40 -1.14
N ALA A 205 6.91 22.00 -2.33
CA ALA A 205 6.12 21.16 -3.23
C ALA A 205 5.92 19.74 -2.67
N ARG A 206 6.93 19.17 -2.00
CA ARG A 206 6.81 17.85 -1.33
C ARG A 206 5.82 17.87 -0.18
N ILE A 207 5.89 18.90 0.68
CA ILE A 207 4.91 19.10 1.76
C ILE A 207 3.51 19.27 1.17
N SER A 208 3.37 20.15 0.17
CA SER A 208 2.06 20.46 -0.45
C SER A 208 1.44 19.24 -1.13
N GLN A 209 2.25 18.39 -1.78
CA GLN A 209 1.77 17.18 -2.44
C GLN A 209 1.24 16.15 -1.44
N TRP A 210 1.94 15.88 -0.33
CA TRP A 210 1.45 14.94 0.67
C TRP A 210 0.24 15.46 1.44
N LEU A 211 0.18 16.76 1.73
CA LEU A 211 -1.02 17.38 2.30
C LEU A 211 -2.22 17.27 1.34
N HIS A 212 -1.99 17.45 0.03
CA HIS A 212 -3.03 17.24 -0.97
C HIS A 212 -3.54 15.80 -1.00
N MET A 213 -2.65 14.81 -0.92
CA MET A 213 -3.05 13.40 -0.85
C MET A 213 -3.83 13.09 0.43
N LEU A 214 -3.44 13.70 1.55
CA LEU A 214 -4.22 13.65 2.80
C LEU A 214 -5.61 14.28 2.62
N ASP A 215 -5.74 15.43 1.95
CA ASP A 215 -7.04 16.06 1.66
C ASP A 215 -7.93 15.14 0.81
N VAL A 216 -7.39 14.61 -0.30
CA VAL A 216 -8.12 13.71 -1.19
C VAL A 216 -8.64 12.47 -0.44
N THR A 217 -7.80 11.87 0.39
CA THR A 217 -8.20 10.69 1.17
C THR A 217 -9.17 11.04 2.29
N TYR A 218 -8.98 12.17 2.95
CA TYR A 218 -9.86 12.65 4.00
C TYR A 218 -11.28 12.93 3.47
N ASP A 219 -11.38 13.69 2.40
CA ASP A 219 -12.66 14.08 1.79
C ASP A 219 -13.43 12.87 1.31
N ARG A 220 -12.74 11.89 0.72
CA ARG A 220 -13.33 10.64 0.23
C ARG A 220 -13.53 9.59 1.30
N GLY A 221 -13.05 9.81 2.52
CA GLY A 221 -13.03 8.82 3.61
C GLY A 221 -12.22 7.56 3.30
N ALA A 222 -11.15 7.71 2.53
CA ALA A 222 -10.26 6.67 2.04
C ALA A 222 -9.06 6.47 2.98
N LEU A 223 -8.12 5.61 2.59
CA LEU A 223 -6.83 5.38 3.24
C LEU A 223 -5.74 6.19 2.55
N PHE A 224 -4.87 6.84 3.34
CA PHE A 224 -3.58 7.35 2.89
C PHE A 224 -2.44 6.42 3.36
N PRO A 225 -2.03 5.44 2.53
CA PRO A 225 -0.90 4.55 2.83
C PRO A 225 0.40 5.20 2.36
N LEU A 226 0.97 6.08 3.19
CA LEU A 226 2.18 6.84 2.90
C LEU A 226 3.40 5.90 2.85
N GLN A 227 4.19 6.01 1.78
CA GLN A 227 5.46 5.32 1.61
C GLN A 227 6.63 6.31 1.64
N LEU A 228 7.53 6.10 2.60
CA LEU A 228 8.77 6.84 2.78
C LEU A 228 9.88 5.87 3.14
N HIS A 229 10.84 5.66 2.24
CA HIS A 229 12.02 4.86 2.55
C HIS A 229 12.89 5.59 3.58
N PRO A 230 13.47 4.85 4.56
CA PRO A 230 14.19 5.45 5.67
C PRO A 230 15.41 6.26 5.22
N GLU A 231 16.04 5.92 4.09
CA GLU A 231 17.17 6.68 3.57
C GLU A 231 16.82 8.10 3.09
N ARG A 232 15.54 8.41 2.90
CA ARG A 232 15.04 9.73 2.46
C ARG A 232 14.42 10.55 3.60
N ILE A 233 14.53 10.11 4.86
CA ILE A 233 13.95 10.83 6.00
C ILE A 233 14.56 12.23 6.19
N ASP A 234 15.81 12.43 5.78
CA ASP A 234 16.47 13.72 5.88
C ASP A 234 15.87 14.71 4.88
N GLU A 235 15.51 14.24 3.68
CA GLU A 235 14.82 15.01 2.66
C GLU A 235 13.33 15.24 2.98
N LEU A 236 12.62 14.26 3.56
CA LEU A 236 11.16 14.25 3.67
C LEU A 236 10.61 14.32 5.10
N GLY A 237 11.47 14.46 6.10
CA GLY A 237 11.06 14.51 7.51
C GLY A 237 10.07 15.62 7.83
N GLU A 238 10.25 16.82 7.25
CA GLU A 238 9.31 17.93 7.43
C GLU A 238 7.98 17.69 6.73
N ALA A 239 7.98 17.06 5.55
CA ALA A 239 6.75 16.64 4.87
C ALA A 239 5.98 15.59 5.68
N LEU A 240 6.68 14.62 6.28
CA LEU A 240 6.08 13.62 7.17
C LEU A 240 5.46 14.30 8.40
N ARG A 241 6.22 15.18 9.07
CA ARG A 241 5.77 15.93 10.25
C ARG A 241 4.54 16.78 9.94
N ALA A 242 4.55 17.53 8.84
CA ALA A 242 3.44 18.37 8.42
C ALA A 242 2.17 17.54 8.14
N THR A 243 2.33 16.41 7.44
CA THR A 243 1.22 15.50 7.10
C THR A 243 0.59 14.88 8.35
N LEU A 244 1.41 14.35 9.27
CA LEU A 244 0.91 13.76 10.52
C LEU A 244 0.29 14.81 11.45
N ALA A 245 0.88 16.01 11.53
CA ALA A 245 0.31 17.11 12.29
C ALA A 245 -1.07 17.52 11.76
N GLU A 246 -1.23 17.59 10.43
CA GLU A 246 -2.51 17.91 9.82
C GLU A 246 -3.54 16.79 10.05
N ALA A 247 -3.17 15.52 9.83
CA ALA A 247 -4.04 14.38 10.08
C ALA A 247 -4.56 14.35 11.54
N ARG A 248 -3.71 14.68 12.50
CA ARG A 248 -4.08 14.74 13.94
C ARG A 248 -5.06 15.88 14.27
N ARG A 249 -5.02 16.99 13.52
CA ARG A 249 -5.92 18.15 13.70
C ARG A 249 -7.33 17.93 13.14
N ARG A 250 -7.48 17.08 12.12
CA ARG A 250 -8.76 16.87 11.41
C ARG A 250 -9.90 16.41 12.33
N ARG A 251 -11.11 16.89 12.04
CA ARG A 251 -12.36 16.49 12.70
C ARG A 251 -13.46 16.28 11.65
N PRO A 252 -14.14 15.11 11.59
CA PRO A 252 -13.89 13.88 12.37
C PRO A 252 -12.46 13.34 12.25
N SER A 253 -12.02 12.50 13.19
CA SER A 253 -10.61 12.09 13.30
C SER A 253 -10.12 11.30 12.08
N VAL A 254 -8.79 11.21 11.91
CA VAL A 254 -8.12 10.26 11.02
C VAL A 254 -7.68 9.05 11.84
N PHE A 255 -8.03 7.84 11.41
CA PHE A 255 -7.54 6.60 12.01
C PHE A 255 -6.09 6.37 11.56
N MET A 256 -5.15 6.71 12.44
CA MET A 256 -3.72 6.55 12.19
C MET A 256 -3.25 5.21 12.79
N ALA A 257 -2.81 4.29 11.93
CA ALA A 257 -2.52 2.92 12.34
C ALA A 257 -1.46 2.24 11.44
N ARG A 258 -0.86 1.17 11.94
CA ARG A 258 -0.01 0.27 11.15
C ARG A 258 -0.85 -0.53 10.13
N LEU A 259 -0.18 -1.13 9.15
CA LEU A 259 -0.86 -1.95 8.14
C LEU A 259 -1.52 -3.20 8.76
N ASP A 260 -0.88 -3.87 9.74
CA ASP A 260 -1.48 -5.01 10.45
C ASP A 260 -2.77 -4.64 11.20
N GLU A 261 -2.82 -3.45 11.78
CA GLU A 261 -4.00 -2.93 12.47
C GLU A 261 -5.14 -2.62 11.50
N ILE A 262 -4.82 -2.03 10.35
CA ILE A 262 -5.76 -1.81 9.24
C ILE A 262 -6.30 -3.14 8.72
N ALA A 263 -5.42 -4.11 8.44
CA ALA A 263 -5.82 -5.45 7.99
C ALA A 263 -6.73 -6.14 9.01
N SER A 264 -6.37 -6.07 10.29
CA SER A 264 -7.15 -6.65 11.39
C SER A 264 -8.54 -6.02 11.49
N TRP A 265 -8.62 -4.70 11.38
CA TRP A 265 -9.90 -4.00 11.33
C TRP A 265 -10.73 -4.41 10.12
N TRP A 266 -10.12 -4.47 8.94
CA TRP A 266 -10.82 -4.81 7.71
C TRP A 266 -11.41 -6.23 7.76
N LEU A 267 -10.64 -7.20 8.26
CA LEU A 267 -11.12 -8.57 8.48
C LEU A 267 -12.30 -8.62 9.46
N ARG A 268 -12.19 -7.95 10.62
CA ARG A 268 -13.29 -7.88 11.60
C ARG A 268 -14.54 -7.23 11.02
N ARG A 269 -14.36 -6.13 10.29
CA ARG A 269 -15.45 -5.40 9.65
C ARG A 269 -16.16 -6.24 8.59
N SER A 270 -15.41 -6.95 7.76
CA SER A 270 -15.99 -7.80 6.71
C SER A 270 -16.70 -9.04 7.26
N ALA A 271 -16.39 -9.45 8.49
CA ALA A 271 -17.12 -10.51 9.19
C ALA A 271 -18.44 -10.02 9.82
N PHE A 272 -18.69 -8.70 9.86
CA PHE A 272 -19.93 -8.15 10.38
C PHE A 272 -21.06 -8.40 9.39
N VAL A 273 -22.12 -9.07 9.86
CA VAL A 273 -23.33 -9.32 9.09
C VAL A 273 -24.44 -8.44 9.63
N LEU A 274 -25.06 -7.64 8.75
CA LEU A 274 -26.28 -6.91 9.05
C LEU A 274 -27.45 -7.61 8.36
N ASP A 275 -28.36 -8.18 9.14
CA ASP A 275 -29.62 -8.70 8.62
C ASP A 275 -30.68 -7.60 8.59
N VAL A 276 -31.35 -7.44 7.45
CA VAL A 276 -32.40 -6.45 7.24
C VAL A 276 -33.68 -7.18 6.82
N GLY A 277 -34.43 -7.64 7.81
CA GLY A 277 -35.74 -8.28 7.60
C GLY A 277 -36.85 -7.25 7.39
N ARG A 278 -37.82 -7.57 6.53
CA ARG A 278 -39.05 -6.79 6.35
C ARG A 278 -40.07 -7.18 7.44
N SER A 279 -40.69 -6.21 8.10
CA SER A 279 -41.74 -6.46 9.11
C SER A 279 -43.16 -6.31 8.53
N ASP A 280 -43.48 -5.23 7.77
CA ASP A 280 -44.86 -4.90 7.35
C ASP A 280 -44.95 -3.64 6.43
N ASP A 281 -46.17 -3.17 6.09
CA ASP A 281 -46.52 -2.17 5.04
C ASP A 281 -45.84 -0.77 5.11
N ARG A 282 -44.99 -0.45 6.10
CA ARG A 282 -44.36 0.89 6.21
C ARG A 282 -42.89 0.96 6.65
N ARG A 283 -42.14 -0.14 6.60
CA ARG A 283 -40.69 -0.22 6.89
C ARG A 283 -40.29 -1.64 6.47
N TYR A 284 -39.26 -1.94 5.66
CA TYR A 284 -37.80 -1.72 5.77
C TYR A 284 -37.21 -1.40 4.38
N ARG A 285 -35.98 -0.86 4.32
CA ARG A 285 -35.31 -0.45 3.08
C ARG A 285 -33.94 -1.12 2.94
N VAL A 286 -33.77 -1.89 1.88
CA VAL A 286 -32.53 -2.53 1.47
C VAL A 286 -32.04 -1.87 0.18
N ARG A 287 -30.72 -1.85 -0.08
CA ARG A 287 -30.21 -1.42 -1.39
C ARG A 287 -30.16 -2.62 -2.31
N LEU A 288 -30.54 -2.42 -3.57
CA LEU A 288 -30.38 -3.45 -4.59
C LEU A 288 -29.23 -3.19 -5.55
N LEU A 289 -28.66 -4.29 -5.99
CA LEU A 289 -27.84 -4.40 -7.18
C LEU A 289 -28.63 -5.14 -8.28
N SER A 290 -28.71 -4.57 -9.48
CA SER A 290 -29.32 -5.26 -10.63
C SER A 290 -28.60 -6.58 -10.93
N ARG A 291 -29.33 -7.62 -11.40
CA ARG A 291 -28.72 -8.89 -11.84
C ARG A 291 -27.73 -8.73 -13.00
N ARG A 292 -27.85 -7.64 -13.75
CA ARG A 292 -26.93 -7.29 -14.85
C ARG A 292 -25.59 -6.76 -14.38
N SER A 293 -25.51 -6.28 -13.13
CA SER A 293 -24.27 -5.71 -12.61
C SER A 293 -23.20 -6.79 -12.43
N PRO A 294 -21.94 -6.53 -12.82
CA PRO A 294 -20.87 -7.50 -12.66
C PRO A 294 -20.71 -7.95 -11.20
N PRO A 295 -20.36 -9.23 -10.93
CA PRO A 295 -20.16 -9.74 -9.56
C PRO A 295 -19.16 -8.92 -8.73
N ALA A 296 -18.19 -8.28 -9.39
CA ALA A 296 -17.22 -7.38 -8.78
C ALA A 296 -17.87 -6.16 -8.10
N VAL A 297 -19.00 -5.66 -8.61
CA VAL A 297 -19.74 -4.54 -8.01
C VAL A 297 -20.33 -4.95 -6.66
N ARG A 298 -20.87 -6.17 -6.54
CA ARG A 298 -21.36 -6.67 -5.25
C ARG A 298 -20.25 -6.72 -4.21
N GLY A 299 -19.08 -7.27 -4.58
CA GLY A 299 -17.91 -7.32 -3.71
C GLY A 299 -17.49 -5.93 -3.24
N PHE A 300 -17.37 -4.99 -4.18
CA PHE A 300 -17.06 -3.59 -3.90
C PHE A 300 -18.08 -2.95 -2.93
N LEU A 301 -19.38 -3.12 -3.14
CA LEU A 301 -20.40 -2.51 -2.28
C LEU A 301 -20.38 -3.07 -0.85
N THR A 302 -20.11 -4.38 -0.71
CA THR A 302 -19.90 -5.01 0.60
C THR A 302 -18.66 -4.46 1.29
N GLU A 303 -17.54 -4.31 0.57
CA GLU A 303 -16.32 -3.66 1.07
C GLU A 303 -16.59 -2.22 1.51
N GLU A 304 -17.45 -1.50 0.77
CA GLU A 304 -17.86 -0.13 1.09
C GLU A 304 -18.81 -0.02 2.30
N GLY A 305 -19.27 -1.15 2.81
CA GLY A 305 -20.11 -1.26 4.01
C GLY A 305 -21.60 -1.11 3.74
N PHE A 306 -22.02 -1.33 2.50
CA PHE A 306 -23.43 -1.27 2.12
C PHE A 306 -24.09 -2.65 2.25
N PRO A 307 -25.26 -2.74 2.91
CA PRO A 307 -26.10 -3.93 2.78
C PRO A 307 -26.71 -3.96 1.37
N VAL A 308 -26.55 -5.07 0.65
CA VAL A 308 -26.97 -5.22 -0.75
C VAL A 308 -27.74 -6.53 -0.96
N GLU A 309 -28.87 -6.44 -1.65
CA GLU A 309 -29.64 -7.57 -2.20
C GLU A 309 -29.62 -7.49 -3.75
N VAL A 310 -29.90 -8.59 -4.47
CA VAL A 310 -29.93 -8.59 -5.94
C VAL A 310 -31.37 -8.74 -6.46
N SER A 311 -31.88 -7.77 -7.21
CA SER A 311 -33.24 -7.79 -7.79
C SER A 311 -33.37 -6.83 -8.97
N ASP A 312 -34.37 -7.07 -9.82
CA ASP A 312 -34.65 -6.27 -11.03
C ASP A 312 -35.85 -5.31 -10.83
N ASP A 313 -36.49 -5.33 -9.65
CA ASP A 313 -37.62 -4.45 -9.31
C ASP A 313 -37.11 -3.11 -8.75
N ARG A 314 -36.86 -2.14 -9.64
CA ARG A 314 -36.31 -0.83 -9.28
C ARG A 314 -37.22 0.00 -8.36
N GLU A 315 -38.53 -0.10 -8.52
CA GLU A 315 -39.49 0.78 -7.84
C GLU A 315 -39.68 0.41 -6.36
N ALA A 316 -39.41 -0.84 -5.98
CA ALA A 316 -39.56 -1.31 -4.62
C ALA A 316 -38.44 -0.84 -3.65
N TYR A 317 -37.41 -0.14 -4.11
CA TYR A 317 -36.20 0.12 -3.32
C TYR A 317 -35.76 1.59 -3.36
N GLY A 318 -35.25 2.09 -2.23
CA GLY A 318 -34.88 3.49 -2.07
C GLY A 318 -33.57 3.89 -2.75
N ALA A 319 -32.71 2.93 -3.09
CA ALA A 319 -31.51 3.12 -3.89
C ALA A 319 -31.26 1.86 -4.73
N TYR A 320 -30.97 2.04 -6.01
CA TYR A 320 -30.82 0.97 -7.00
C TYR A 320 -29.54 1.21 -7.81
N VAL A 321 -28.61 0.27 -7.77
CA VAL A 321 -27.36 0.33 -8.53
C VAL A 321 -27.50 -0.51 -9.80
N ASP A 322 -27.34 0.15 -10.94
CA ASP A 322 -27.44 -0.45 -12.27
C ASP A 322 -26.17 -0.14 -13.07
N ALA A 323 -25.13 -0.96 -12.86
CA ALA A 323 -23.86 -0.83 -13.55
C ALA A 323 -23.87 -1.65 -14.87
N ASP A 324 -24.86 -1.41 -15.74
CA ASP A 324 -25.10 -2.12 -17.01
C ASP A 324 -24.13 -1.69 -18.15
N CYS A 325 -22.87 -1.43 -17.83
CA CYS A 325 -21.90 -1.06 -18.85
C CYS A 325 -20.54 -1.75 -18.66
N ASP A 326 -19.91 -2.09 -19.79
CA ASP A 326 -18.54 -2.62 -19.85
C ASP A 326 -17.48 -1.63 -19.33
N ARG A 327 -17.89 -0.41 -18.92
CA ARG A 327 -17.01 0.68 -18.42
C ARG A 327 -17.65 1.39 -17.22
N TRP A 328 -17.79 0.71 -16.09
CA TRP A 328 -18.11 1.35 -14.81
C TRP A 328 -16.82 1.70 -14.05
N SER A 329 -16.86 2.72 -13.18
CA SER A 329 -15.85 2.94 -12.15
C SER A 329 -16.47 2.87 -10.76
N GLU A 330 -15.64 2.61 -9.76
CA GLU A 330 -16.09 2.55 -8.36
C GLU A 330 -16.64 3.89 -7.88
N VAL A 331 -16.08 4.98 -8.40
CA VAL A 331 -16.54 6.34 -8.14
C VAL A 331 -17.93 6.56 -8.74
N ASP A 332 -18.20 6.10 -9.96
CA ASP A 332 -19.52 6.21 -10.58
C ASP A 332 -20.58 5.47 -9.76
N VAL A 333 -20.24 4.28 -9.24
CA VAL A 333 -21.14 3.47 -8.40
C VAL A 333 -21.43 4.18 -7.08
N LEU A 334 -20.42 4.74 -6.41
CA LEU A 334 -20.62 5.50 -5.17
C LEU A 334 -21.48 6.75 -5.41
N GLN A 335 -21.21 7.47 -6.50
CA GLN A 335 -21.99 8.66 -6.86
C GLN A 335 -23.46 8.30 -7.14
N ALA A 336 -23.72 7.19 -7.83
CA ALA A 336 -25.08 6.71 -8.07
C ALA A 336 -25.82 6.36 -6.76
N ILE A 337 -25.12 5.82 -5.75
CA ILE A 337 -25.70 5.53 -4.43
C ILE A 337 -26.02 6.83 -3.69
N ASP A 338 -25.10 7.79 -3.68
CA ASP A 338 -25.27 9.07 -2.98
C ASP A 338 -26.40 9.92 -3.58
N GLN A 339 -26.68 9.77 -4.87
CA GLN A 339 -27.81 10.41 -5.56
C GLN A 339 -29.16 9.67 -5.37
N GLY A 340 -29.17 8.53 -4.69
CA GLY A 340 -30.38 7.74 -4.47
C GLY A 340 -31.43 8.46 -3.59
N PRO A 341 -32.74 8.35 -3.89
CA PRO A 341 -33.80 9.07 -3.16
C PRO A 341 -34.08 8.56 -1.73
N GLY A 342 -33.49 7.42 -1.34
CA GLY A 342 -33.72 6.77 -0.05
C GLY A 342 -32.64 7.06 1.01
N PRO A 343 -32.98 6.91 2.31
CA PRO A 343 -32.02 7.01 3.40
C PRO A 343 -30.99 5.88 3.31
N LEU A 344 -29.75 6.24 3.57
CA LEU A 344 -28.58 5.41 3.38
C LEU A 344 -28.05 4.94 4.74
N ALA A 345 -28.16 3.64 5.03
CA ALA A 345 -27.42 3.01 6.13
C ALA A 345 -26.07 2.51 5.62
N ARG A 346 -24.99 2.81 6.33
CA ARG A 346 -23.62 2.40 5.96
C ARG A 346 -22.87 1.95 7.21
N ILE A 347 -22.20 0.82 7.12
CA ILE A 347 -21.21 0.40 8.11
C ILE A 347 -19.98 1.28 7.90
N TRP A 348 -19.64 2.05 8.94
CA TRP A 348 -18.55 3.00 8.86
C TRP A 348 -17.24 2.29 8.46
N ARG A 349 -16.45 2.93 7.59
CA ARG A 349 -15.25 2.32 7.01
C ARG A 349 -14.16 2.12 8.05
N TRP A 350 -14.04 3.04 9.00
CA TRP A 350 -12.95 3.12 9.98
C TRP A 350 -13.47 2.96 11.40
N PRO A 351 -12.65 2.57 12.38
CA PRO A 351 -13.10 2.49 13.77
C PRO A 351 -13.47 3.88 14.31
N GLU A 352 -14.30 3.90 15.36
CA GLU A 352 -14.58 5.09 16.18
C GLU A 352 -15.11 6.31 15.41
N GLY A 353 -15.74 6.10 14.24
CA GLY A 353 -16.28 7.20 13.44
C GLY A 353 -15.21 8.04 12.73
N ALA A 354 -13.96 7.57 12.65
CA ALA A 354 -12.88 8.27 11.95
C ALA A 354 -13.23 8.48 10.47
N ARG A 355 -13.05 9.70 9.95
CA ARG A 355 -13.44 10.04 8.58
C ARG A 355 -12.65 9.25 7.54
N SER A 356 -11.35 9.13 7.75
CA SER A 356 -10.38 8.47 6.87
C SER A 356 -9.36 7.70 7.71
N ALA A 357 -8.43 7.00 7.05
CA ALA A 357 -7.29 6.37 7.70
C ALA A 357 -5.96 6.81 7.08
N LEU A 358 -4.89 6.68 7.84
CA LEU A 358 -3.52 6.94 7.39
C LEU A 358 -2.58 5.89 7.98
N ALA A 359 -1.68 5.37 7.14
CA ALA A 359 -0.57 4.52 7.56
C ALA A 359 0.74 5.16 7.11
N VAL A 360 1.81 4.99 7.90
CA VAL A 360 3.16 5.37 7.51
C VAL A 360 4.01 4.11 7.36
N THR A 361 4.64 3.98 6.20
CA THR A 361 5.38 2.78 5.83
C THR A 361 6.70 3.14 5.18
N GLY A 362 7.69 2.26 5.26
CA GLY A 362 8.95 2.40 4.54
C GLY A 362 9.59 1.04 4.32
N ASP A 363 10.16 0.82 3.14
CA ASP A 363 10.73 -0.48 2.82
C ASP A 363 12.19 -0.54 3.31
N ILE A 364 12.58 -1.64 3.94
CA ILE A 364 13.95 -1.93 4.39
C ILE A 364 14.54 -3.04 3.50
N ASP A 365 15.19 -2.62 2.41
CA ASP A 365 15.84 -3.52 1.46
C ASP A 365 17.38 -3.45 1.46
N ALA A 366 17.95 -2.48 2.16
CA ALA A 366 19.37 -2.37 2.45
C ALA A 366 19.62 -1.51 3.70
N LEU A 367 20.61 -1.89 4.52
CA LEU A 367 21.05 -1.08 5.67
C LEU A 367 22.47 -0.54 5.47
N THR A 368 23.26 -1.18 4.61
CA THR A 368 24.64 -0.81 4.27
C THR A 368 24.85 -0.70 2.76
N LEU A 369 25.96 -0.09 2.36
CA LEU A 369 26.38 -0.07 0.95
C LEU A 369 26.61 -1.49 0.42
N ARG A 370 27.15 -2.39 1.26
CA ARG A 370 27.34 -3.81 0.91
C ARG A 370 26.01 -4.48 0.61
N ASP A 371 24.98 -4.26 1.42
CA ASP A 371 23.64 -4.81 1.18
C ASP A 371 23.11 -4.34 -0.17
N PHE A 372 23.17 -3.02 -0.43
CA PHE A 372 22.65 -2.43 -1.65
C PHE A 372 23.35 -2.96 -2.92
N VAL A 373 24.67 -3.13 -2.88
CA VAL A 373 25.43 -3.69 -4.01
C VAL A 373 25.14 -5.18 -4.19
N THR A 374 25.10 -5.94 -3.08
CA THR A 374 24.88 -7.40 -3.09
C THR A 374 23.49 -7.75 -3.61
N ARG A 375 22.49 -6.91 -3.35
CA ARG A 375 21.12 -7.03 -3.88
C ARG A 375 21.06 -7.25 -5.39
N SER A 376 21.94 -6.60 -6.16
CA SER A 376 21.98 -6.74 -7.63
C SER A 376 22.50 -8.11 -8.09
N TRP A 377 23.27 -8.79 -7.25
CA TRP A 377 23.76 -10.14 -7.50
C TRP A 377 22.72 -11.19 -7.08
N GLU A 378 22.11 -11.03 -5.92
CA GLU A 378 21.09 -11.94 -5.38
C GLU A 378 19.81 -12.02 -6.23
N THR A 379 19.50 -10.92 -6.94
CA THR A 379 18.31 -10.83 -7.80
C THR A 379 18.56 -11.33 -9.22
N ARG A 380 19.71 -11.93 -9.53
CA ARG A 380 20.03 -12.42 -10.88
C ARG A 380 19.13 -13.57 -11.32
N GLY A 381 18.80 -14.51 -10.44
CA GLY A 381 17.90 -15.64 -10.75
C GLY A 381 16.52 -15.17 -11.21
N TYR A 382 15.96 -14.18 -10.50
CA TYR A 382 14.67 -13.56 -10.83
C TYR A 382 14.61 -12.91 -12.23
N ARG A 383 15.75 -12.52 -12.82
CA ARG A 383 15.78 -11.88 -14.16
C ARG A 383 15.76 -12.88 -15.31
N MET A 384 16.09 -14.14 -15.03
CA MET A 384 16.22 -15.20 -16.05
C MET A 384 14.99 -16.12 -16.09
N GLY A 385 13.96 -15.87 -15.27
CA GLY A 385 12.78 -16.74 -15.14
C GLY A 385 13.07 -18.08 -14.46
N GLY A 386 14.29 -18.28 -13.94
CA GLY A 386 14.67 -19.42 -13.13
C GLY A 386 14.41 -19.14 -11.64
N GLY A 387 14.23 -20.20 -10.86
CA GLY A 387 14.13 -20.13 -9.40
C GLY A 387 15.38 -19.56 -8.74
N ILE A 388 15.39 -19.51 -7.41
CA ILE A 388 16.53 -19.03 -6.62
C ILE A 388 17.61 -20.13 -6.59
N ASP A 389 18.42 -20.23 -7.66
CA ASP A 389 19.46 -21.27 -7.80
C ASP A 389 20.67 -21.08 -6.85
N HIS A 390 20.72 -19.99 -6.09
CA HIS A 390 21.82 -19.66 -5.18
C HIS A 390 21.28 -19.18 -3.83
N GLU A 391 21.78 -19.71 -2.71
CA GLU A 391 21.47 -19.14 -1.40
C GLU A 391 21.90 -17.66 -1.36
N PRO A 392 21.02 -16.74 -0.89
CA PRO A 392 21.44 -15.37 -0.61
C PRO A 392 22.66 -15.41 0.31
N THR A 393 23.59 -14.47 0.16
CA THR A 393 24.76 -14.42 1.04
C THR A 393 24.28 -13.95 2.42
N ILE A 394 23.86 -14.90 3.25
CA ILE A 394 23.33 -14.69 4.61
C ILE A 394 24.49 -14.52 5.63
N ILE A 395 25.75 -14.60 5.16
CA ILE A 395 26.98 -14.52 5.99
C ILE A 395 27.71 -13.18 5.85
#